data_AF-H2L3F7-F1
#
_entry.id   AF-H2L3F7-F1
#
_cell.length_a   1.000
_cell.length_b   1.000
_cell.length_c   1.000
_cell.angle_alpha   90.00
_cell.angle_beta   90.00
_cell.angle_gamma   90.00
#
_symmetry.space_group_name_H-M   'P 1'
#
loop_
_entity.id
_entity.type
_entity.pdbx_description
1 polymer ?
#
loop_
_entity_poly.entity_id
_entity_poly.type
_entity_poly.pdbx_seq_one_letter_code
_entity_poly.pdbx_strand_id
1 'polypeptide(L)'
;MILLTTTLSALLLSVRCFNPQVIYFTAVLVEEEEDLSISTLLEKANVNIGKNLDDPLVMFGDIAVPTGLQNADPCTARGCLWPKSSDGNVYVPFRISGQFSSRERDTILQGLRSFEGSTCIRFTPHQSQRDFVDIQSRTGCWSFVGRRGGGQVVSLMRQGCVFMGTIQHELLHALGFNHEQTRSDRDSHVRILLQNVISGQEHNFRKIETRNLGTPYDYNSIMHYGRFAFSRNREPTIVPIPDPNVPIGRATEMSSNDILRVNRLYECSTYLLHRFLGWVLYPGETLDSELPPFSS
;
A
#
# COMPACT_ATOMS: atom_id res chain seq x y z
N MET A 1 -19.43 87.04 31.09
CA MET A 1 -20.33 85.89 30.86
C MET A 1 -19.49 84.66 30.65
N ILE A 2 -19.43 83.83 31.70
CA ILE A 2 -18.73 82.55 31.79
C ILE A 2 -19.70 81.48 31.31
N LEU A 3 -19.27 80.59 30.42
CA LEU A 3 -19.72 79.19 30.40
C LEU A 3 -18.80 78.36 29.50
N LEU A 4 -17.89 77.63 30.17
CA LEU A 4 -17.17 76.49 29.63
C LEU A 4 -18.17 75.35 29.38
N THR A 5 -17.97 74.59 28.31
CA THR A 5 -18.49 73.22 28.22
C THR A 5 -17.36 72.27 27.82
N THR A 6 -17.31 71.15 28.54
CA THR A 6 -16.21 70.22 28.72
C THR A 6 -16.24 69.08 27.71
N THR A 7 -15.05 68.62 27.33
CA THR A 7 -14.80 67.42 26.53
C THR A 7 -15.05 66.16 27.36
N LEU A 8 -15.71 65.14 26.77
CA LEU A 8 -15.83 63.81 27.35
C LEU A 8 -15.35 62.77 26.34
N SER A 9 -14.16 62.23 26.59
CA SER A 9 -13.56 61.12 25.86
C SER A 9 -14.17 59.79 26.33
N ALA A 10 -14.77 59.03 25.41
CA ALA A 10 -15.22 57.67 25.68
C ALA A 10 -14.17 56.66 25.17
N LEU A 11 -13.63 55.89 26.11
CA LEU A 11 -12.65 54.83 25.94
C LEU A 11 -13.35 53.56 25.39
N LEU A 12 -13.03 53.14 24.16
CA LEU A 12 -13.47 51.84 23.63
C LEU A 12 -12.53 50.74 24.14
N LEU A 13 -12.95 50.05 25.21
CA LEU A 13 -12.42 48.73 25.57
C LEU A 13 -12.97 47.71 24.56
N SER A 14 -12.10 47.17 23.71
CA SER A 14 -12.43 46.04 22.85
C SER A 14 -12.60 44.77 23.69
N VAL A 15 -13.83 44.43 24.05
CA VAL A 15 -14.17 43.06 24.45
C VAL A 15 -14.13 42.24 23.16
N ARG A 16 -13.09 41.42 22.99
CA ARG A 16 -13.09 40.37 21.96
C ARG A 16 -14.21 39.40 22.31
N CYS A 17 -15.34 39.49 21.61
CA CYS A 17 -16.36 38.46 21.66
C CYS A 17 -15.75 37.15 21.19
N PHE A 18 -15.54 36.22 22.12
CA PHE A 18 -15.37 34.81 21.85
C PHE A 18 -16.64 34.33 21.14
N ASN A 19 -16.54 33.95 19.87
CA ASN A 19 -17.67 33.44 19.11
C ASN A 19 -17.73 31.91 19.23
N PRO A 20 -18.68 31.33 20.00
CA PRO A 20 -18.81 29.87 20.14
C PRO A 20 -19.18 29.16 18.83
N GLN A 21 -19.63 29.90 17.80
CA GLN A 21 -19.91 29.30 16.48
C GLN A 21 -18.65 28.93 15.70
N VAL A 22 -17.51 29.59 15.95
CA VAL A 22 -16.25 29.23 15.27
C VAL A 22 -15.74 27.89 15.79
N ILE A 23 -15.91 27.62 17.09
CA ILE A 23 -15.53 26.34 17.71
C ILE A 23 -16.47 25.22 17.22
N TYR A 24 -17.77 25.49 17.05
CA TYR A 24 -18.71 24.53 16.46
C TYR A 24 -18.41 24.24 14.99
N PHE A 25 -18.05 25.25 14.19
CA PHE A 25 -17.70 25.04 12.78
C PHE A 25 -16.36 24.33 12.61
N THR A 26 -15.39 24.54 13.51
CA THR A 26 -14.16 23.74 13.53
C THR A 26 -14.37 22.34 14.12
N ALA A 27 -15.31 22.15 15.05
CA ALA A 27 -15.64 20.83 15.58
C ALA A 27 -16.37 19.95 14.54
N VAL A 28 -17.24 20.54 13.70
CA VAL A 28 -17.98 19.82 12.65
C VAL A 28 -17.10 19.40 11.47
N LEU A 29 -15.92 19.99 11.28
CA LEU A 29 -14.97 19.58 10.23
C LEU A 29 -13.89 18.60 10.73
N VAL A 30 -13.95 18.18 12.00
CA VAL A 30 -12.97 17.26 12.62
C VAL A 30 -13.57 15.88 12.93
N GLU A 31 -14.85 15.65 12.62
CA GLU A 31 -15.44 14.31 12.71
C GLU A 31 -15.27 13.55 11.38
N GLU A 32 -14.49 12.47 11.46
CA GLU A 32 -14.21 11.40 10.48
C GLU A 32 -13.13 11.64 9.40
N GLU A 33 -11.91 12.02 9.81
CA GLU A 33 -10.76 11.21 9.36
C GLU A 33 -10.68 9.97 10.27
N GLU A 34 -11.59 9.01 10.09
CA GLU A 34 -11.23 7.63 10.45
C GLU A 34 -9.94 7.32 9.68
N ASP A 35 -8.96 6.68 10.34
CA ASP A 35 -7.73 6.18 9.71
C ASP A 35 -8.11 5.33 8.46
N LEU A 36 -8.18 5.98 7.30
CA LEU A 36 -8.64 5.38 6.06
C LEU A 36 -7.70 4.23 5.74
N SER A 37 -8.26 3.06 5.45
CA SER A 37 -7.45 1.91 5.01
C SER A 37 -6.57 2.29 3.83
N ILE A 38 -5.39 1.67 3.71
CA ILE A 38 -4.53 1.84 2.52
C ILE A 38 -5.34 1.58 1.24
N SER A 39 -6.14 0.52 1.20
CA SER A 39 -7.02 0.25 0.05
C SER A 39 -8.06 1.35 -0.24
N THR A 40 -8.56 2.04 0.78
CA THR A 40 -9.50 3.15 0.61
C THR A 40 -8.78 4.40 0.12
N LEU A 41 -7.55 4.64 0.57
CA LEU A 41 -6.70 5.70 0.03
C LEU A 41 -6.40 5.46 -1.45
N LEU A 42 -6.04 4.22 -1.80
CA LEU A 42 -5.80 3.78 -3.17
C LEU A 42 -7.05 3.93 -4.04
N GLU A 43 -8.21 3.43 -3.58
CA GLU A 43 -9.50 3.58 -4.27
C GLU A 43 -9.83 5.06 -4.55
N LYS A 44 -9.67 5.94 -3.54
CA LYS A 44 -9.93 7.38 -3.69
C LYS A 44 -8.96 8.04 -4.66
N ALA A 45 -7.67 7.70 -4.61
CA ALA A 45 -6.65 8.25 -5.50
C ALA A 45 -6.83 7.77 -6.95
N ASN A 46 -7.37 6.56 -7.14
CA ASN A 46 -7.45 5.89 -8.43
C ASN A 46 -8.78 6.10 -9.18
N VAL A 47 -9.75 6.79 -8.58
CA VAL A 47 -11.08 7.05 -9.15
C VAL A 47 -11.06 7.71 -10.55
N ASN A 48 -9.95 8.37 -10.91
CA ASN A 48 -9.77 9.06 -12.18
C ASN A 48 -8.76 8.39 -13.14
N ILE A 49 -8.17 7.25 -12.77
CA ILE A 49 -7.27 6.51 -13.67
C ILE A 49 -8.02 6.02 -14.90
N GLY A 50 -7.36 6.05 -16.06
CA GLY A 50 -7.90 5.56 -17.32
C GLY A 50 -8.79 6.58 -18.04
N LYS A 51 -8.90 7.81 -17.51
CA LYS A 51 -9.60 8.92 -18.16
C LYS A 51 -8.70 9.69 -19.13
N ASN A 52 -7.38 9.64 -18.95
CA ASN A 52 -6.42 10.24 -19.87
C ASN A 52 -5.88 9.20 -20.86
N LEU A 53 -5.50 9.66 -22.05
CA LEU A 53 -5.00 8.80 -23.14
C LEU A 53 -3.74 8.01 -22.76
N ASP A 54 -2.92 8.59 -21.87
CA ASP A 54 -1.62 8.03 -21.43
C ASP A 54 -1.71 7.24 -20.11
N ASP A 55 -2.90 7.16 -19.49
CA ASP A 55 -3.09 6.38 -18.27
C ASP A 55 -3.08 4.88 -18.59
N PRO A 56 -2.42 4.03 -17.79
CA PRO A 56 -2.48 2.60 -17.99
C PRO A 56 -3.89 2.06 -17.71
N LEU A 57 -4.20 0.90 -18.30
CA LEU A 57 -5.29 0.09 -17.78
C LEU A 57 -4.86 -0.45 -16.42
N VAL A 58 -5.70 -0.21 -15.40
CA VAL A 58 -5.49 -0.68 -14.04
C VAL A 58 -6.57 -1.69 -13.69
N MET A 59 -6.15 -2.85 -13.21
CA MET A 59 -6.97 -3.93 -12.68
C MET A 59 -6.81 -4.01 -11.16
N PHE A 60 -7.79 -4.61 -10.48
CA PHE A 60 -7.75 -4.74 -9.02
C PHE A 60 -7.47 -3.38 -8.35
N GLY A 61 -8.09 -2.31 -8.83
CA GLY A 61 -7.93 -0.97 -8.26
C GLY A 61 -6.61 -0.25 -8.54
N ASP A 62 -5.45 -0.91 -8.46
CA ASP A 62 -4.09 -0.30 -8.46
C ASP A 62 -3.01 -1.12 -9.20
N ILE A 63 -3.34 -2.26 -9.81
CA ILE A 63 -2.38 -3.07 -10.59
C ILE A 63 -2.45 -2.67 -12.07
N ALA A 64 -1.41 -2.02 -12.57
CA ALA A 64 -1.29 -1.70 -14.00
C ALA A 64 -1.04 -2.97 -14.84
N VAL A 65 -1.73 -3.07 -15.97
CA VAL A 65 -1.57 -4.15 -16.95
C VAL A 65 -1.14 -3.59 -18.32
N PRO A 66 -0.27 -4.27 -19.08
CA PRO A 66 0.15 -3.81 -20.40
C PRO A 66 -1.04 -3.65 -21.36
N THR A 67 -1.07 -2.55 -22.11
CA THR A 67 -2.03 -2.33 -23.19
C THR A 67 -1.53 -3.03 -24.47
N GLY A 68 -1.75 -4.34 -24.56
CA GLY A 68 -1.39 -5.19 -25.71
C GLY A 68 -1.80 -6.64 -25.44
N LEU A 69 -1.86 -7.49 -26.48
CA LEU A 69 -2.23 -8.93 -26.39
C LEU A 69 -1.18 -9.77 -25.63
N GLN A 70 -0.88 -9.40 -24.38
CA GLN A 70 -0.15 -10.20 -23.42
C GLN A 70 -1.19 -10.69 -22.43
N ASN A 71 -1.75 -11.87 -22.70
CA ASN A 71 -2.62 -12.55 -21.75
C ASN A 71 -1.89 -12.70 -20.41
N ALA A 72 -2.61 -12.43 -19.32
CA ALA A 72 -2.11 -12.36 -17.95
C ALA A 72 -1.10 -13.48 -17.62
N ASP A 73 0.10 -13.09 -17.24
CA ASP A 73 1.16 -14.01 -16.84
C ASP A 73 1.05 -14.32 -15.34
N PRO A 74 1.06 -15.60 -14.92
CA PRO A 74 1.40 -15.96 -13.55
C PRO A 74 2.86 -15.58 -13.32
N CYS A 75 3.12 -14.32 -12.96
CA CYS A 75 4.45 -13.70 -12.96
C CYS A 75 5.59 -14.51 -12.27
N THR A 76 5.24 -15.44 -11.40
CA THR A 76 6.19 -16.36 -10.78
C THR A 76 6.73 -17.46 -11.72
N ALA A 77 6.21 -17.59 -12.95
CA ALA A 77 6.47 -18.74 -13.83
C ALA A 77 7.73 -18.63 -14.70
N ARG A 78 8.25 -17.43 -15.03
CA ARG A 78 9.64 -17.15 -15.48
C ARG A 78 9.80 -15.66 -15.86
N GLY A 79 10.73 -14.97 -15.22
CA GLY A 79 11.21 -13.65 -15.67
C GLY A 79 10.64 -12.42 -14.97
N CYS A 80 9.61 -12.53 -14.11
CA CYS A 80 9.12 -11.36 -13.37
C CYS A 80 9.82 -11.07 -12.04
N LEU A 81 10.67 -11.96 -11.53
CA LEU A 81 11.40 -11.63 -10.31
C LEU A 81 12.56 -10.69 -10.63
N TRP A 82 12.85 -9.79 -9.70
CA TRP A 82 14.10 -9.04 -9.70
C TRP A 82 15.27 -10.01 -9.49
N PRO A 83 16.37 -9.89 -10.25
CA PRO A 83 17.46 -10.85 -10.18
C PRO A 83 18.16 -10.77 -8.84
N LYS A 84 18.44 -11.94 -8.26
CA LYS A 84 19.26 -12.07 -7.07
C LYS A 84 20.74 -12.03 -7.45
N SER A 85 21.50 -11.20 -6.75
CA SER A 85 22.94 -11.07 -6.86
C SER A 85 23.65 -12.19 -6.11
N SER A 86 24.92 -12.43 -6.45
CA SER A 86 25.76 -13.49 -5.87
C SER A 86 26.03 -13.32 -4.37
N ASP A 87 25.90 -12.11 -3.84
CA ASP A 87 26.02 -11.81 -2.41
C ASP A 87 24.74 -12.13 -1.62
N GLY A 88 23.70 -12.63 -2.29
CA GLY A 88 22.43 -13.01 -1.69
C GLY A 88 21.40 -11.88 -1.59
N ASN A 89 21.75 -10.66 -2.02
CA ASN A 89 20.83 -9.53 -2.07
C ASN A 89 20.10 -9.45 -3.42
N VAL A 90 18.96 -8.76 -3.44
CA VAL A 90 18.21 -8.43 -4.64
C VAL A 90 18.23 -6.93 -4.80
N TYR A 91 18.99 -6.46 -5.80
CA TYR A 91 19.12 -5.04 -6.07
C TYR A 91 18.02 -4.59 -7.02
N VAL A 92 17.19 -3.64 -6.58
CA VAL A 92 16.12 -3.03 -7.37
C VAL A 92 16.49 -1.58 -7.64
N PRO A 93 17.05 -1.26 -8.83
CA PRO A 93 17.42 0.11 -9.16
C PRO A 93 16.17 0.98 -9.23
N PHE A 94 16.25 2.21 -8.72
CA PHE A 94 15.13 3.16 -8.74
C PHE A 94 15.55 4.56 -9.16
N ARG A 95 14.61 5.29 -9.75
CA ARG A 95 14.69 6.73 -10.01
C ARG A 95 13.46 7.41 -9.42
N ILE A 96 13.64 8.58 -8.80
CA ILE A 96 12.54 9.39 -8.27
C ILE A 96 12.45 10.66 -9.12
N SER A 97 11.28 10.92 -9.69
CA SER A 97 10.96 12.12 -10.46
C SER A 97 11.29 13.41 -9.69
N GLY A 98 11.76 14.43 -10.40
CA GLY A 98 12.00 15.77 -9.83
C GLY A 98 10.73 16.53 -9.45
N GLN A 99 9.55 15.98 -9.73
CA GLN A 99 8.25 16.57 -9.36
C GLN A 99 7.98 16.52 -7.85
N PHE A 100 8.60 15.59 -7.14
CA PHE A 100 8.41 15.43 -5.69
C PHE A 100 9.18 16.49 -4.91
N SER A 101 8.54 17.06 -3.88
CA SER A 101 9.22 17.95 -2.93
C SER A 101 10.27 17.19 -2.11
N SER A 102 11.20 17.89 -1.45
CA SER A 102 12.19 17.25 -0.58
C SER A 102 11.55 16.37 0.49
N ARG A 103 10.46 16.84 1.11
CA ARG A 103 9.71 16.08 2.14
C ARG A 103 9.06 14.82 1.57
N GLU A 104 8.44 14.93 0.40
CA GLU A 104 7.84 13.77 -0.28
C GLU A 104 8.92 12.76 -0.67
N ARG A 105 10.06 13.24 -1.20
CA ARG A 105 11.21 12.42 -1.53
C ARG A 105 11.79 11.70 -0.31
N ASP A 106 11.90 12.37 0.83
CA ASP A 106 12.35 11.76 2.08
C ASP A 106 11.40 10.66 2.55
N THR A 107 10.10 10.82 2.34
CA THR A 107 9.08 9.81 2.66
C THR A 107 9.20 8.59 1.74
N ILE A 108 9.36 8.83 0.42
CA ILE A 108 9.61 7.75 -0.57
C ILE A 108 10.88 6.98 -0.22
N LEU A 109 11.97 7.68 0.11
CA LEU A 109 13.23 7.07 0.49
C LEU A 109 13.11 6.26 1.80
N GLN A 110 12.29 6.69 2.75
CA GLN A 110 12.00 5.89 3.95
C GLN A 110 11.22 4.62 3.60
N GLY A 111 10.22 4.70 2.72
CA GLY A 111 9.49 3.53 2.24
C GLY A 111 10.40 2.51 1.54
N LEU A 112 11.30 2.96 0.67
CA LEU A 112 12.31 2.12 0.03
C LEU A 112 13.22 1.43 1.07
N ARG A 113 13.75 2.20 2.03
CA ARG A 113 14.65 1.66 3.08
C ARG A 113 13.96 0.69 4.03
N SER A 114 12.64 0.78 4.19
CA SER A 114 11.90 -0.09 5.13
C SER A 114 12.01 -1.59 4.82
N PHE A 115 12.35 -1.96 3.58
CA PHE A 115 12.60 -3.35 3.18
C PHE A 115 13.98 -3.86 3.61
N GLU A 116 14.96 -2.97 3.80
CA GLU A 116 16.37 -3.35 3.94
C GLU A 116 16.68 -4.05 5.26
N GLY A 117 15.95 -3.69 6.33
CA GLY A 117 16.16 -4.22 7.68
C GLY A 117 15.61 -5.63 7.91
N SER A 118 14.63 -6.06 7.12
CA SER A 118 13.90 -7.31 7.33
C SER A 118 13.93 -8.26 6.13
N THR A 119 14.48 -7.81 4.99
CA THR A 119 14.59 -8.60 3.76
C THR A 119 15.96 -8.46 3.11
N CYS A 120 16.21 -9.22 2.04
CA CYS A 120 17.38 -9.07 1.16
C CYS A 120 17.14 -8.09 -0.01
N ILE A 121 15.99 -7.40 -0.06
CA ILE A 121 15.71 -6.38 -1.07
C ILE A 121 16.52 -5.12 -0.79
N ARG A 122 17.20 -4.59 -1.80
CA ARG A 122 18.02 -3.37 -1.71
C ARG A 122 17.62 -2.43 -2.83
N PHE A 123 16.92 -1.36 -2.50
CA PHE A 123 16.60 -0.31 -3.46
C PHE A 123 17.81 0.58 -3.66
N THR A 124 18.35 0.64 -4.88
CA THR A 124 19.58 1.39 -5.18
C THR A 124 19.33 2.49 -6.20
N PRO A 125 19.98 3.65 -6.11
CA PRO A 125 19.85 4.68 -7.14
C PRO A 125 20.20 4.13 -8.52
N HIS A 126 19.30 4.31 -9.48
CA HIS A 126 19.51 3.93 -10.88
C HIS A 126 20.63 4.76 -11.49
N GLN A 127 21.51 4.08 -12.25
CA GLN A 127 22.62 4.69 -12.98
C GLN A 127 22.51 4.36 -14.48
N SER A 128 22.58 3.07 -14.81
CA SER A 128 22.60 2.56 -16.19
C SER A 128 21.93 1.19 -16.35
N GLN A 129 21.34 0.65 -15.27
CA GLN A 129 20.69 -0.65 -15.28
C GLN A 129 19.49 -0.62 -16.23
N ARG A 130 19.38 -1.61 -17.12
CA ARG A 130 18.27 -1.71 -18.07
C ARG A 130 16.91 -1.71 -17.37
N ASP A 131 16.80 -2.49 -16.31
CA ASP A 131 15.55 -2.69 -15.57
C ASP A 131 15.60 -1.86 -14.28
N PHE A 132 14.60 -1.01 -14.06
CA PHE A 132 14.53 -0.15 -12.89
C PHE A 132 13.09 0.31 -12.61
N VAL A 133 12.83 0.70 -11.37
CA VAL A 133 11.58 1.33 -10.94
C VAL A 133 11.67 2.84 -11.15
N ASP A 134 10.77 3.41 -11.94
CA ASP A 134 10.68 4.85 -12.19
C ASP A 134 9.51 5.44 -11.40
N ILE A 135 9.82 6.01 -10.23
CA ILE A 135 8.83 6.57 -9.31
C ILE A 135 8.42 7.95 -9.82
N GLN A 136 7.17 8.07 -10.25
CA GLN A 136 6.61 9.29 -10.85
C GLN A 136 5.32 9.71 -10.13
N SER A 137 4.96 10.99 -10.23
CA SER A 137 3.64 11.45 -9.82
C SER A 137 2.71 11.47 -11.03
N ARG A 138 2.07 10.34 -11.31
CA ARG A 138 0.97 10.26 -12.30
C ARG A 138 -0.38 10.28 -11.58
N THR A 139 -1.46 10.12 -12.35
CA THR A 139 -2.81 9.99 -11.79
C THR A 139 -2.88 8.71 -10.95
N GLY A 140 -3.23 8.87 -9.67
CA GLY A 140 -3.41 7.78 -8.72
C GLY A 140 -2.13 7.09 -8.23
N CYS A 141 -2.32 6.03 -7.45
CA CYS A 141 -1.30 5.15 -6.88
C CYS A 141 -1.41 3.79 -7.56
N TRP A 142 -0.36 3.35 -8.23
CA TRP A 142 -0.38 2.06 -8.91
C TRP A 142 1.02 1.58 -9.28
N SER A 143 1.12 0.29 -9.52
CA SER A 143 2.35 -0.39 -9.87
C SER A 143 2.08 -1.57 -10.80
N PHE A 144 3.12 -2.06 -11.46
CA PHE A 144 3.06 -3.34 -12.14
C PHE A 144 3.41 -4.46 -11.15
N VAL A 145 2.81 -5.64 -11.35
CA VAL A 145 3.22 -6.83 -10.59
C VAL A 145 4.54 -7.37 -11.15
N GLY A 146 5.59 -7.31 -10.33
CA GLY A 146 6.93 -7.82 -10.65
C GLY A 146 7.72 -6.98 -11.66
N ARG A 147 8.92 -7.46 -12.00
CA ARG A 147 9.82 -6.90 -13.00
C ARG A 147 9.27 -7.11 -14.41
N ARG A 148 9.10 -6.03 -15.17
CA ARG A 148 8.56 -6.04 -16.55
C ARG A 148 9.63 -6.04 -17.65
N GLY A 149 10.87 -5.67 -17.30
CA GLY A 149 11.94 -5.39 -18.25
C GLY A 149 11.90 -3.94 -18.74
N GLY A 150 13.05 -3.28 -18.80
CA GLY A 150 13.12 -1.82 -18.99
C GLY A 150 12.73 -1.03 -17.73
N GLY A 151 12.62 0.29 -17.87
CA GLY A 151 12.06 1.14 -16.82
C GLY A 151 10.56 0.92 -16.67
N GLN A 152 10.10 0.61 -15.46
CA GLN A 152 8.68 0.43 -15.13
C GLN A 152 8.22 1.49 -14.14
N VAL A 153 7.05 2.07 -14.38
CA VAL A 153 6.53 3.14 -13.52
C VAL A 153 5.92 2.56 -12.26
N VAL A 154 6.22 3.20 -11.13
CA VAL A 154 5.40 3.18 -9.92
C VAL A 154 4.84 4.58 -9.76
N SER A 155 3.51 4.71 -9.85
CA SER A 155 2.84 6.00 -9.67
C SER A 155 2.58 6.23 -8.19
N LEU A 156 3.07 7.35 -7.69
CA LEU A 156 2.71 7.89 -6.39
C LEU A 156 2.25 9.33 -6.62
N MET A 157 0.96 9.52 -6.86
CA MET A 157 0.37 10.87 -6.96
C MET A 157 0.73 11.67 -5.70
N ARG A 158 1.35 12.84 -5.89
CA ARG A 158 1.84 13.69 -4.78
C ARG A 158 0.77 13.94 -3.72
N GLN A 159 -0.46 14.20 -4.17
CA GLN A 159 -1.63 14.29 -3.31
C GLN A 159 -2.30 12.92 -3.26
N GLY A 160 -2.25 12.26 -2.11
CA GLY A 160 -3.00 11.02 -1.86
C GLY A 160 -2.20 9.72 -1.84
N CYS A 161 -0.96 9.67 -2.35
CA CYS A 161 -0.17 8.42 -2.38
C CYS A 161 1.14 8.45 -1.60
N VAL A 162 1.64 9.61 -1.18
CA VAL A 162 2.96 9.73 -0.53
C VAL A 162 2.84 9.49 0.98
N PHE A 163 2.38 8.29 1.32
CA PHE A 163 2.26 7.77 2.68
C PHE A 163 3.07 6.48 2.81
N MET A 164 3.66 6.22 3.98
CA MET A 164 4.54 5.06 4.19
C MET A 164 3.89 3.74 3.77
N GLY A 165 2.66 3.48 4.22
CA GLY A 165 1.96 2.25 3.89
C GLY A 165 1.62 2.13 2.39
N THR A 166 1.19 3.22 1.75
CA THR A 166 0.96 3.24 0.29
C THR A 166 2.24 2.97 -0.49
N ILE A 167 3.36 3.58 -0.10
CA ILE A 167 4.66 3.34 -0.75
C ILE A 167 5.05 1.87 -0.61
N GLN A 168 4.93 1.28 0.58
CA GLN A 168 5.22 -0.15 0.78
C GLN A 168 4.31 -1.05 -0.06
N HIS A 169 3.02 -0.74 -0.14
CA HIS A 169 2.04 -1.48 -0.95
C HIS A 169 2.42 -1.50 -2.43
N GLU A 170 2.70 -0.34 -3.03
CA GLU A 170 3.07 -0.25 -4.44
C GLU A 170 4.43 -0.90 -4.75
N LEU A 171 5.36 -0.85 -3.79
CA LEU A 171 6.65 -1.53 -3.91
C LEU A 171 6.50 -3.05 -3.78
N LEU A 172 5.58 -3.57 -2.96
CA LEU A 172 5.26 -5.00 -2.92
C LEU A 172 4.67 -5.48 -4.24
N HIS A 173 3.81 -4.69 -4.90
CA HIS A 173 3.40 -4.95 -6.28
C HIS A 173 4.62 -5.05 -7.21
N ALA A 174 5.51 -4.05 -7.18
CA ALA A 174 6.73 -4.06 -8.01
C ALA A 174 7.65 -5.27 -7.75
N LEU A 175 7.58 -5.85 -6.55
CA LEU A 175 8.30 -7.07 -6.15
C LEU A 175 7.58 -8.37 -6.55
N GLY A 176 6.33 -8.32 -7.00
CA GLY A 176 5.59 -9.47 -7.53
C GLY A 176 4.40 -9.93 -6.69
N PHE A 177 3.94 -9.15 -5.71
CA PHE A 177 2.81 -9.51 -4.86
C PHE A 177 1.48 -8.95 -5.39
N ASN A 178 0.42 -9.74 -5.28
CA ASN A 178 -0.95 -9.31 -5.56
C ASN A 178 -1.68 -9.05 -4.23
N HIS A 179 -2.91 -8.53 -4.28
CA HIS A 179 -3.70 -8.32 -3.07
C HIS A 179 -4.08 -9.61 -2.35
N GLU A 180 -4.17 -9.54 -1.03
CA GLU A 180 -4.45 -10.69 -0.18
C GLU A 180 -5.82 -11.32 -0.46
N GLN A 181 -6.85 -10.49 -0.66
CA GLN A 181 -8.21 -10.97 -0.94
C GLN A 181 -8.36 -11.63 -2.32
N THR A 182 -7.32 -11.61 -3.16
CA THR A 182 -7.33 -12.28 -4.48
C THR A 182 -6.73 -13.69 -4.45
N ARG A 183 -6.16 -14.12 -3.32
CA ARG A 183 -5.55 -15.45 -3.17
C ARG A 183 -6.48 -16.58 -3.62
N SER A 184 -5.89 -17.65 -4.15
CA SER A 184 -6.61 -18.85 -4.59
C SER A 184 -7.45 -19.50 -3.48
N ASP A 185 -6.99 -19.42 -2.24
CA ASP A 185 -7.61 -19.98 -1.03
C ASP A 185 -8.52 -18.99 -0.26
N ARG A 186 -8.68 -17.75 -0.73
CA ARG A 186 -9.36 -16.67 0.02
C ARG A 186 -10.79 -16.98 0.46
N ASP A 187 -11.51 -17.82 -0.27
CA ASP A 187 -12.90 -18.19 0.07
C ASP A 187 -13.01 -19.03 1.36
N SER A 188 -11.90 -19.52 1.90
CA SER A 188 -11.84 -20.15 3.24
C SER A 188 -11.69 -19.14 4.39
N HIS A 189 -11.50 -17.86 4.06
CA HIS A 189 -11.12 -16.79 5.00
C HIS A 189 -12.03 -15.57 4.89
N VAL A 190 -12.49 -15.23 3.69
CA VAL A 190 -13.40 -14.11 3.47
C VAL A 190 -14.53 -14.51 2.54
N ARG A 191 -15.69 -13.91 2.77
CA ARG A 191 -16.83 -13.93 1.85
C ARG A 191 -16.91 -12.59 1.13
N ILE A 192 -16.98 -12.64 -0.19
CA ILE A 192 -17.20 -11.46 -1.03
C ILE A 192 -18.69 -11.27 -1.26
N LEU A 193 -19.20 -10.09 -0.90
CA LEU A 193 -20.60 -9.69 -1.07
C LEU A 193 -20.74 -8.84 -2.34
N LEU A 194 -20.72 -9.50 -3.51
CA LEU A 194 -20.77 -8.82 -4.82
C LEU A 194 -22.02 -7.93 -4.99
N GLN A 195 -23.12 -8.23 -4.30
CA GLN A 195 -24.32 -7.39 -4.28
C GLN A 195 -24.11 -6.00 -3.66
N ASN A 196 -23.01 -5.78 -2.92
CA ASN A 196 -22.64 -4.48 -2.36
C ASN A 196 -21.58 -3.76 -3.19
N VAL A 197 -21.02 -4.39 -4.24
CA VAL A 197 -19.96 -3.82 -5.07
C VAL A 197 -20.54 -2.87 -6.11
N ILE A 198 -19.84 -1.77 -6.39
CA ILE A 198 -20.15 -0.83 -7.48
C ILE A 198 -20.22 -1.59 -8.81
N SER A 199 -21.30 -1.38 -9.56
CA SER A 199 -21.51 -2.06 -10.85
C SER A 199 -20.31 -1.85 -11.78
N GLY A 200 -19.75 -2.94 -12.29
CA GLY A 200 -18.56 -2.94 -13.15
C GLY A 200 -17.23 -3.09 -12.40
N GLN A 201 -17.21 -2.97 -11.07
CA GLN A 201 -16.02 -3.13 -10.22
C GLN A 201 -15.86 -4.54 -9.63
N GLU A 202 -16.73 -5.48 -9.99
CA GLU A 202 -16.70 -6.86 -9.50
C GLU A 202 -15.41 -7.60 -9.88
N HIS A 203 -14.76 -7.17 -10.97
CA HIS A 203 -13.50 -7.72 -11.43
C HIS A 203 -12.35 -7.53 -10.42
N ASN A 204 -12.40 -6.51 -9.55
CA ASN A 204 -11.41 -6.27 -8.50
C ASN A 204 -11.43 -7.33 -7.39
N PHE A 205 -12.48 -8.16 -7.34
CA PHE A 205 -12.63 -9.24 -6.36
C PHE A 205 -12.45 -10.63 -6.98
N ARG A 206 -11.98 -10.75 -8.22
CA ARG A 206 -11.70 -12.05 -8.83
C ARG A 206 -10.52 -12.72 -8.13
N LYS A 207 -10.62 -14.02 -7.88
CA LYS A 207 -9.48 -14.82 -7.44
C LYS A 207 -8.48 -14.97 -8.58
N ILE A 208 -7.22 -15.07 -8.24
CA ILE A 208 -6.15 -15.43 -9.16
C ILE A 208 -5.45 -16.68 -8.62
N GLU A 209 -4.82 -17.45 -9.52
CA GLU A 209 -4.04 -18.61 -9.11
C GLU A 209 -2.71 -18.14 -8.48
N THR A 210 -2.69 -18.04 -7.16
CA THR A 210 -1.54 -17.51 -6.41
C THR A 210 -0.60 -18.62 -5.94
N ARG A 211 0.71 -18.38 -6.05
CA ARG A 211 1.70 -19.12 -5.26
C ARG A 211 1.73 -18.53 -3.85
N ASN A 212 1.03 -19.16 -2.91
CA ASN A 212 0.88 -18.68 -1.52
C ASN A 212 2.15 -18.79 -0.66
N LEU A 213 3.24 -19.34 -1.21
CA LEU A 213 4.55 -19.49 -0.57
C LEU A 213 4.50 -20.18 0.81
N GLY A 214 3.54 -21.09 1.00
CA GLY A 214 3.36 -21.83 2.27
C GLY A 214 3.00 -20.94 3.45
N THR A 215 2.42 -19.76 3.22
CA THR A 215 2.02 -18.83 4.27
C THR A 215 0.51 -18.83 4.47
N PRO A 216 0.02 -18.66 5.72
CA PRO A 216 -1.40 -18.52 5.99
C PRO A 216 -1.95 -17.24 5.35
N TYR A 217 -3.28 -17.18 5.25
CA TYR A 217 -4.01 -15.97 4.90
C TYR A 217 -3.87 -14.94 6.03
N ASP A 218 -3.59 -13.69 5.68
CA ASP A 218 -3.28 -12.63 6.63
C ASP A 218 -4.23 -11.44 6.48
N TYR A 219 -5.21 -11.35 7.39
CA TYR A 219 -6.16 -10.26 7.47
C TYR A 219 -5.50 -8.88 7.72
N ASN A 220 -4.30 -8.87 8.29
CA ASN A 220 -3.52 -7.66 8.58
C ASN A 220 -2.39 -7.43 7.58
N SER A 221 -2.40 -8.12 6.43
CA SER A 221 -1.47 -7.81 5.33
C SER A 221 -1.74 -6.40 4.81
N ILE A 222 -0.68 -5.65 4.52
CA ILE A 222 -0.79 -4.34 3.86
C ILE A 222 -1.39 -4.44 2.46
N MET A 223 -1.39 -5.65 1.89
CA MET A 223 -1.97 -5.97 0.59
C MET A 223 -3.45 -6.36 0.68
N HIS A 224 -4.08 -6.36 1.87
CA HIS A 224 -5.48 -6.73 2.03
C HIS A 224 -6.41 -5.52 1.89
N TYR A 225 -7.46 -5.65 1.08
CA TYR A 225 -8.51 -4.63 1.01
C TYR A 225 -9.28 -4.44 2.32
N GLY A 226 -9.74 -3.22 2.54
CA GLY A 226 -10.66 -2.86 3.60
C GLY A 226 -12.05 -3.44 3.36
N ARG A 227 -12.81 -3.53 4.45
CA ARG A 227 -14.17 -4.09 4.50
C ARG A 227 -15.15 -3.47 3.49
N PHE A 228 -14.97 -2.19 3.19
CA PHE A 228 -15.89 -1.39 2.37
C PHE A 228 -15.33 -1.02 0.99
N ALA A 229 -14.20 -1.64 0.58
CA ALA A 229 -13.58 -1.36 -0.71
C ALA A 229 -14.61 -1.50 -1.85
N PHE A 230 -14.70 -0.50 -2.72
CA PHE A 230 -15.61 -0.46 -3.87
C PHE A 230 -17.10 -0.65 -3.51
N SER A 231 -17.52 -0.25 -2.31
CA SER A 231 -18.91 -0.36 -1.87
C SER A 231 -19.81 0.67 -2.55
N ARG A 232 -20.97 0.25 -3.06
CA ARG A 232 -21.97 1.13 -3.67
C ARG A 232 -22.96 1.73 -2.68
N ASN A 233 -23.06 1.14 -1.50
CA ASN A 233 -24.13 1.38 -0.53
C ASN A 233 -23.60 1.55 0.90
N ARG A 234 -22.28 1.71 1.07
CA ARG A 234 -21.58 1.77 2.38
C ARG A 234 -21.74 0.49 3.21
N GLU A 235 -22.23 -0.59 2.60
CA GLU A 235 -22.27 -1.91 3.22
C GLU A 235 -20.98 -2.68 2.93
N PRO A 236 -20.59 -3.66 3.77
CA PRO A 236 -19.39 -4.46 3.56
C PRO A 236 -19.39 -5.17 2.20
N THR A 237 -18.27 -5.11 1.48
CA THR A 237 -18.01 -5.91 0.28
C THR A 237 -17.17 -7.14 0.60
N ILE A 238 -16.39 -7.10 1.69
CA ILE A 238 -15.58 -8.21 2.20
C ILE A 238 -15.95 -8.48 3.65
N VAL A 239 -16.30 -9.73 3.98
CA VAL A 239 -16.62 -10.14 5.36
C VAL A 239 -15.72 -11.33 5.74
N PRO A 240 -14.86 -11.19 6.76
CA PRO A 240 -14.08 -12.30 7.29
C PRO A 240 -14.96 -13.45 7.82
N ILE A 241 -14.42 -14.66 7.76
CA ILE A 241 -15.05 -15.89 8.28
C ILE A 241 -14.00 -16.73 9.02
N PRO A 242 -14.42 -17.53 10.03
CA PRO A 242 -15.78 -17.64 10.55
C PRO A 242 -16.20 -16.45 11.43
N ASP A 243 -15.25 -15.66 11.94
CA ASP A 243 -15.54 -14.48 12.74
C ASP A 243 -15.62 -13.21 11.88
N PRO A 244 -16.82 -12.62 11.69
CA PRO A 244 -17.00 -11.42 10.88
C PRO A 244 -16.44 -10.16 11.52
N ASN A 245 -15.98 -10.19 12.78
CA ASN A 245 -15.47 -9.02 13.49
C ASN A 245 -13.96 -8.83 13.34
N VAL A 246 -13.26 -9.78 12.73
CA VAL A 246 -11.82 -9.66 12.47
C VAL A 246 -11.55 -8.37 11.68
N PRO A 247 -10.60 -7.52 12.13
CA PRO A 247 -10.23 -6.31 11.39
C PRO A 247 -9.49 -6.68 10.11
N ILE A 248 -9.83 -6.00 9.01
CA ILE A 248 -9.17 -6.12 7.71
C ILE A 248 -8.89 -4.73 7.14
N GLY A 249 -7.77 -4.60 6.42
CA GLY A 249 -7.36 -3.33 5.81
C GLY A 249 -6.99 -2.23 6.82
N ARG A 250 -6.55 -2.58 8.04
CA ARG A 250 -6.10 -1.59 9.04
C ARG A 250 -4.57 -1.44 9.11
N ALA A 251 -3.85 -2.18 8.28
CA ALA A 251 -2.40 -2.16 8.26
C ALA A 251 -1.87 -0.80 7.82
N THR A 252 -0.95 -0.23 8.61
CA THR A 252 -0.21 1.01 8.29
C THR A 252 1.21 0.72 7.80
N GLU A 253 1.67 -0.52 7.99
CA GLU A 253 2.97 -1.03 7.55
C GLU A 253 2.87 -2.52 7.16
N MET A 254 3.92 -3.04 6.51
CA MET A 254 4.02 -4.46 6.16
C MET A 254 3.88 -5.37 7.38
N SER A 255 3.04 -6.40 7.27
CA SER A 255 2.94 -7.42 8.31
C SER A 255 4.18 -8.32 8.34
N SER A 256 4.34 -9.09 9.42
CA SER A 256 5.38 -10.14 9.46
C SER A 256 5.19 -11.17 8.34
N ASN A 257 3.94 -11.41 7.90
CA ASN A 257 3.67 -12.33 6.79
C ASN A 257 4.05 -11.72 5.44
N ASP A 258 3.83 -10.43 5.23
CA ASP A 258 4.28 -9.71 4.03
C ASP A 258 5.81 -9.84 3.89
N ILE A 259 6.55 -9.56 4.97
CA ILE A 259 8.01 -9.69 5.04
C ILE A 259 8.44 -11.15 4.79
N LEU A 260 7.78 -12.11 5.44
CA LEU A 260 8.08 -13.53 5.27
C LEU A 260 7.91 -13.98 3.81
N ARG A 261 6.86 -13.52 3.14
CA ARG A 261 6.61 -13.84 1.73
C ARG A 261 7.65 -13.23 0.82
N VAL A 262 8.09 -11.98 1.04
CA VAL A 262 9.24 -11.40 0.33
C VAL A 262 10.48 -12.29 0.50
N ASN A 263 10.79 -12.66 1.73
CA ASN A 263 11.96 -13.49 2.04
C ASN A 263 11.89 -14.89 1.42
N ARG A 264 10.71 -15.52 1.40
CA ARG A 264 10.49 -16.83 0.76
C ARG A 264 10.55 -16.73 -0.77
N LEU A 265 9.99 -15.69 -1.36
CA LEU A 265 9.98 -15.50 -2.81
C LEU A 265 11.39 -15.26 -3.37
N TYR A 266 12.20 -14.46 -2.66
CA TYR A 266 13.57 -14.09 -3.05
C TYR A 266 14.66 -14.91 -2.35
N GLU A 267 14.27 -15.93 -1.57
CA GLU A 267 15.14 -16.88 -0.89
C GLU A 267 16.20 -16.22 0.03
N CYS A 268 15.84 -15.14 0.73
CA CYS A 268 16.80 -14.32 1.47
C CYS A 268 17.58 -15.12 2.54
N SER A 269 18.88 -14.81 2.70
CA SER A 269 19.83 -15.60 3.51
C SER A 269 19.47 -15.69 5.00
N THR A 270 18.88 -14.64 5.57
CA THR A 270 18.37 -14.63 6.94
C THR A 270 17.33 -15.73 7.17
N TYR A 271 16.49 -16.02 6.18
CA TYR A 271 15.55 -17.15 6.21
C TYR A 271 16.24 -18.51 6.03
N LEU A 272 17.25 -18.59 5.16
CA LEU A 272 17.99 -19.84 4.92
C LEU A 272 18.78 -20.30 6.16
N LEU A 273 19.37 -19.37 6.93
CA LEU A 273 20.09 -19.71 8.15
C LEU A 273 19.15 -20.27 9.23
N HIS A 274 17.95 -19.69 9.40
CA HIS A 274 16.92 -20.21 10.30
C HIS A 274 16.39 -21.58 9.86
N ARG A 275 16.17 -21.80 8.56
CA ARG A 275 15.80 -23.13 8.03
C ARG A 275 16.89 -24.17 8.27
N PHE A 276 18.15 -23.82 8.04
CA PHE A 276 19.28 -24.73 8.25
C PHE A 276 19.44 -25.07 9.73
N LEU A 277 19.43 -24.07 10.62
CA LEU A 277 19.52 -24.29 12.06
C LEU A 277 18.34 -25.09 12.60
N GLY A 278 17.11 -24.77 12.17
CA GLY A 278 15.95 -25.54 12.60
C GLY A 278 15.95 -26.98 12.07
N TRP A 279 16.46 -27.23 10.85
CA TRP A 279 16.62 -28.60 10.33
C TRP A 279 17.71 -29.39 11.09
N VAL A 280 18.79 -28.72 11.52
CA VAL A 280 19.86 -29.33 12.32
C VAL A 280 19.39 -29.63 13.75
N LEU A 281 18.61 -28.73 14.35
CA LEU A 281 18.15 -28.87 15.74
C LEU A 281 16.91 -29.77 15.87
N TYR A 282 16.04 -29.81 14.85
CA TYR A 282 14.77 -30.56 14.84
C TYR A 282 14.55 -31.27 13.49
N PRO A 283 15.32 -32.33 13.19
CA PRO A 283 15.17 -33.06 11.93
C PRO A 283 13.82 -33.79 11.88
N GLY A 284 12.92 -33.32 11.02
CA GLY A 284 11.61 -33.94 10.77
C GLY A 284 10.40 -33.05 10.99
N GLU A 285 10.56 -31.88 11.61
CA GLU A 285 9.50 -30.87 11.72
C GLU A 285 9.59 -29.86 10.58
N THR A 286 8.46 -29.65 9.88
CA THR A 286 8.34 -28.54 8.92
C THR A 286 8.29 -27.23 9.71
N LEU A 287 9.31 -26.38 9.57
CA LEU A 287 9.41 -24.99 10.06
C LEU A 287 8.36 -24.03 9.46
N ASP A 288 7.12 -24.49 9.30
CA ASP A 288 6.01 -23.72 8.73
C ASP A 288 5.01 -23.24 9.78
N SER A 289 5.18 -23.61 11.05
CA SER A 289 4.43 -23.06 12.18
C SER A 289 5.38 -22.39 13.17
N GLU A 290 5.22 -21.08 13.32
CA GLU A 290 5.82 -20.24 14.38
C GLU A 290 7.28 -19.79 14.15
N LEU A 291 7.45 -18.73 13.34
CA LEU A 291 8.56 -17.81 13.59
C LEU A 291 8.20 -16.95 14.82
N PRO A 292 9.03 -16.88 15.86
CA PRO A 292 8.81 -15.94 16.95
C PRO A 292 8.87 -14.50 16.41
N PRO A 293 8.11 -13.56 16.99
CA PRO A 293 8.13 -12.17 16.57
C PRO A 293 9.56 -11.61 16.68
N PHE A 294 10.00 -10.90 15.65
CA PHE A 294 11.24 -10.13 15.69
C PHE A 294 11.15 -9.14 16.85
N SER A 295 11.92 -9.37 17.91
CA SER A 295 12.14 -8.36 18.96
C SER A 295 13.02 -7.25 18.38
N SER A 296 12.49 -6.03 18.39
CA SER A 296 13.14 -4.76 18.07
C SER A 296 14.47 -4.56 18.80
#